data_AF-A0A7X5IPS8-F1
#
_entry.id   AF-A0A7X5IPS8-F1
#
_cell.length_a   1.000
_cell.length_b   1.000
_cell.length_c   1.000
_cell.angle_alpha   90.00
_cell.angle_beta   90.00
_cell.angle_gamma   90.00
#
_symmetry.space_group_name_H-M   'P 1'
#
loop_
_entity.id
_entity.type
_entity.pdbx_description
1 polymer ?
#
loop_
_entity_poly.entity_id
_entity_poly.type
_entity_poly.pdbx_seq_one_letter_code
_entity_poly.pdbx_strand_id
1 'polypeptide(L)' 'GLLKSMPQDDPVYQFMDKKRAEGKPYLVYMTAGANKFLRIYYGRVKEYLAKLEGPSGPVPNEHI' A
#
# COMPACT_ATOMS: atom_id res chain seq x y z
N GLY A 1 1.72 -12.14 -22.06
CA GLY A 1 0.64 -11.51 -21.27
C GLY A 1 1.26 -10.89 -20.05
N LEU A 2 0.98 -9.61 -19.79
CA LEU A 2 1.70 -8.75 -18.83
C LEU A 2 1.80 -9.31 -17.39
N LEU A 3 0.96 -10.27 -16.99
CA LEU A 3 0.95 -10.88 -15.65
C LEU A 3 1.82 -12.15 -15.53
N LYS A 4 2.42 -12.64 -16.62
CA LYS A 4 3.09 -13.97 -16.63
C LYS A 4 4.43 -14.01 -15.88
N SER A 5 4.97 -12.89 -15.40
CA SER A 5 6.30 -12.81 -14.79
C SER A 5 6.32 -12.12 -13.42
N MET A 6 5.17 -11.96 -12.77
CA MET A 6 5.09 -11.23 -11.50
C MET A 6 4.93 -12.19 -10.30
N PRO A 7 5.48 -11.82 -9.13
CA PRO A 7 5.39 -12.65 -7.92
C PRO A 7 3.92 -12.92 -7.60
N GLN A 8 3.52 -14.20 -7.57
CA GLN A 8 2.13 -14.59 -7.30
C GLN A 8 1.68 -14.23 -5.88
N ASP A 9 2.63 -14.05 -4.97
CA ASP A 9 2.37 -13.73 -3.56
C ASP A 9 2.31 -12.22 -3.29
N ASP A 10 2.53 -11.38 -4.31
CA ASP A 10 2.42 -9.94 -4.14
C ASP A 10 0.94 -9.52 -4.06
N PRO A 11 0.55 -8.78 -3.00
CA PRO A 11 -0.85 -8.44 -2.74
C PRO A 11 -1.46 -7.47 -3.77
N VAL A 12 -0.65 -6.74 -4.54
CA VAL A 12 -1.12 -5.90 -5.65
C VAL A 12 -1.47 -6.79 -6.83
N TYR A 13 -0.58 -7.72 -7.18
CA TYR A 13 -0.81 -8.63 -8.31
C TYR A 13 -1.97 -9.60 -8.07
N GLN A 14 -2.10 -10.16 -6.87
CA GLN A 14 -3.27 -10.98 -6.52
C GLN A 14 -4.57 -10.20 -6.65
N PHE A 15 -4.57 -8.92 -6.23
CA PHE A 15 -5.74 -8.07 -6.36
C PHE A 15 -6.07 -7.76 -7.82
N MET A 16 -5.07 -7.49 -8.66
CA MET A 16 -5.24 -7.28 -10.09
C MET A 16 -5.75 -8.53 -10.80
N ASP A 17 -5.20 -9.71 -10.50
CA ASP A 17 -5.62 -10.96 -11.13
C ASP A 17 -7.04 -11.35 -10.70
N LYS A 18 -7.42 -11.12 -9.43
CA LYS A 18 -8.82 -11.24 -8.99
C LYS A 18 -9.76 -10.37 -9.83
N LYS A 19 -9.41 -9.10 -10.05
CA LYS A 19 -10.22 -8.18 -10.85
C LYS A 19 -10.27 -8.57 -12.32
N ARG A 20 -9.17 -9.10 -12.86
CA ARG A 20 -9.14 -9.69 -14.21
C ARG A 20 -10.05 -10.92 -14.30
N ALA A 21 -10.03 -11.82 -13.32
CA ALA A 21 -10.88 -13.00 -13.24
C ALA A 21 -12.37 -12.65 -13.10
N GLU A 22 -12.70 -11.51 -12.47
CA GLU A 22 -14.05 -10.91 -12.45
C GLU A 22 -14.48 -10.32 -13.83
N GLY A 23 -13.63 -10.37 -14.86
CA GLY A 23 -13.93 -9.85 -16.20
C GLY A 23 -13.79 -8.33 -16.33
N LYS A 24 -13.11 -7.64 -15.39
CA LYS A 24 -12.91 -6.19 -15.49
C LYS A 24 -12.00 -5.85 -16.68
N PRO A 25 -12.29 -4.75 -17.44
CA PRO A 25 -11.41 -4.30 -18.52
C PRO A 25 -9.99 -3.99 -18.03
N TYR A 26 -9.01 -4.10 -18.93
CA TYR A 26 -7.58 -3.89 -18.64
C TYR A 26 -7.32 -2.65 -17.80
N LEU A 27 -7.74 -1.47 -18.28
CA LEU A 27 -7.48 -0.20 -17.59
C LEU A 27 -8.12 -0.14 -16.20
N VAL A 28 -9.24 -0.82 -15.98
CA VAL A 28 -9.95 -0.83 -14.69
C VAL A 28 -9.14 -1.59 -13.65
N TYR A 29 -8.72 -2.83 -13.94
CA TYR A 29 -7.94 -3.58 -12.95
C TYR A 29 -6.52 -3.05 -12.80
N MET A 30 -5.92 -2.46 -13.84
CA MET A 30 -4.62 -1.80 -13.74
C MET A 30 -4.69 -0.57 -12.82
N THR A 31 -5.71 0.28 -12.98
CA THR A 31 -5.94 1.45 -12.11
C THR A 31 -6.21 1.01 -10.67
N ALA A 32 -7.01 -0.06 -10.49
CA ALA A 32 -7.28 -0.62 -9.18
C ALA A 32 -5.99 -1.17 -8.51
N GLY A 33 -5.11 -1.80 -9.28
CA GLY A 33 -3.78 -2.23 -8.84
C GLY A 33 -2.89 -1.06 -8.40
N ALA A 34 -2.84 0.02 -9.18
CA ALA A 34 -2.10 1.23 -8.80
C ALA A 34 -2.60 1.82 -7.47
N ASN A 35 -3.92 1.89 -7.27
CA ASN A 35 -4.50 2.37 -6.01
C ASN A 35 -4.16 1.46 -4.82
N LYS A 36 -4.16 0.13 -5.03
CA LYS A 36 -3.75 -0.85 -4.01
C LYS A 36 -2.28 -0.68 -3.65
N PHE A 37 -1.41 -0.49 -4.64
CA PHE A 37 0.02 -0.22 -4.44
C PHE A 37 0.24 1.03 -3.59
N LEU A 38 -0.39 2.16 -3.97
CA LEU A 38 -0.27 3.42 -3.23
C LEU A 38 -0.71 3.26 -1.77
N ARG A 39 -1.84 2.59 -1.52
CA ARG A 39 -2.33 2.34 -0.15
C ARG A 39 -1.30 1.58 0.69
N ILE A 40 -0.72 0.52 0.16
CA ILE A 40 0.29 -0.30 0.86
C ILE A 40 1.56 0.53 1.08
N TYR A 41 2.02 1.24 0.05
CA TYR A 41 3.23 2.06 0.11
C TYR A 41 3.13 3.13 1.20
N TYR A 42 2.08 3.95 1.17
CA TYR A 42 1.89 5.01 2.16
C TYR A 42 1.70 4.45 3.58
N GLY A 43 1.00 3.32 3.74
CA GLY A 43 0.86 2.67 5.04
C GLY A 43 2.20 2.24 5.62
N ARG A 44 3.02 1.52 4.84
CA ARG A 44 4.36 1.06 5.25
C ARG A 44 5.30 2.22 5.57
N VAL A 45 5.31 3.26 4.73
CA VAL A 45 6.14 4.45 4.97
C VAL A 45 5.69 5.15 6.25
N LYS A 46 4.39 5.34 6.46
CA LYS A 46 3.87 5.97 7.68
C LYS A 46 4.23 5.17 8.94
N GLU A 47 4.07 3.85 8.91
CA GLU A 47 4.47 2.97 10.02
C GLU A 47 5.98 3.03 10.29
N TYR A 48 6.79 3.11 9.24
CA TYR A 48 8.24 3.27 9.37
C TYR A 48 8.61 4.61 10.01
N LEU A 49 8.05 5.72 9.53
CA LEU A 49 8.30 7.04 10.09
C LEU A 49 7.84 7.13 11.56
N ALA A 50 6.66 6.60 11.89
CA ALA A 50 6.18 6.57 13.28
C ALA A 50 7.09 5.79 14.22
N LYS A 51 7.79 4.74 13.74
CA LYS A 51 8.79 4.02 14.53
C LYS A 51 10.06 4.86 14.76
N LEU A 52 10.40 5.75 13.84
CA LEU A 52 11.57 6.63 13.94
C LEU A 52 11.31 7.85 14.85
N GLU A 53 10.09 8.39 14.84
CA GLU A 53 9.73 9.58 15.63
C GLU A 53 9.70 9.33 17.15
N GLY A 54 9.77 8.07 17.59
CA GLY A 54 9.66 7.70 19.00
C GLY A 54 8.30 8.09 19.60
N PRO A 55 8.01 7.75 20.86
CA PRO A 55 6.87 8.35 21.54
C PRO A 55 7.17 9.84 21.69
N SER A 56 6.55 10.69 20.87
CA SER A 56 6.46 12.12 21.13
C SER A 56 5.61 12.30 22.40
N GLY A 57 6.24 12.10 23.57
CA GLY A 57 5.66 12.47 24.84
C GLY A 57 5.45 13.99 24.86
N PRO A 58 4.38 14.50 25.50
CA PRO A 58 4.25 15.93 25.71
C PRO A 58 5.47 16.40 26.51
N VAL A 59 6.20 17.39 25.98
CA VAL A 59 7.16 18.17 26.78
C VAL A 59 6.37 18.75 27.96
N PRO A 60 6.72 18.44 29.23
CA PRO A 60 6.05 19.05 30.36
C PRO A 60 6.25 20.55 30.28
N ASN A 61 5.17 21.31 30.34
CA ASN A 61 5.24 22.76 30.50
C ASN A 61 6.03 23.05 31.78
N GLU A 62 7.22 23.61 31.62
CA GLU A 62 8.05 24.09 32.72
C GLU A 62 7.36 25.37 33.25
N HIS A 63 6.55 25.18 34.28
CA HIS A 63 5.96 26.28 35.05
C HIS A 63 7.07 26.96 35.85
N ILE A 64 7.51 28.13 35.39
CA ILE A 64 8.18 29.17 36.18
C ILE A 64 7.14 30.23 36.52
#